data_AF-A0A5K7SCW8-F1
#
_entry.id   AF-A0A5K7SCW8-F1
#
_cell.length_a   1.000
_cell.length_b   1.000
_cell.length_c   1.000
_cell.angle_alpha   90.00
_cell.angle_beta   90.00
_cell.angle_gamma   90.00
#
_symmetry.space_group_name_H-M   'P 1'
#
loop_
_entity.id
_entity.type
_entity.pdbx_description
1 polymer ?
#
loop_
_entity_poly.entity_id
_entity_poly.type
_entity_poly.pdbx_seq_one_letter_code
_entity_poly.pdbx_strand_id
1 'polypeptide(L)' 'MNSTSIKKQFDGYLPLLTTKQQTLVLEMVKGFLNIDTDVKHITRKQYNQEIDEAVNRVEDGNFVTHEDAMKELSK' A
#
# COMPACT_ATOMS: atom_id res chain seq x y z
N MET A 1 -28.40 13.30 -11.42
CA MET A 1 -27.19 14.14 -11.54
C MET A 1 -26.41 13.70 -12.77
N ASN A 2 -25.88 14.64 -13.56
CA ASN A 2 -25.00 14.35 -14.70
C ASN A 2 -23.55 14.77 -14.39
N SER A 3 -22.59 14.27 -15.16
CA SER A 3 -21.16 14.56 -14.95
C SER A 3 -20.86 16.06 -14.95
N THR A 4 -21.51 16.84 -15.80
CA THR A 4 -21.40 18.30 -15.86
C THR A 4 -21.83 18.98 -14.56
N SER A 5 -22.93 18.53 -13.95
CA SER A 5 -23.42 19.08 -12.68
C SER A 5 -22.51 18.73 -11.50
N ILE A 6 -21.91 17.53 -11.51
CA ILE A 6 -20.93 17.10 -10.50
C ILE A 6 -19.64 17.92 -10.62
N LYS A 7 -19.13 18.09 -11.84
CA LYS A 7 -17.93 18.90 -12.11
C LYS A 7 -18.12 20.33 -11.59
N LYS A 8 -19.26 20.96 -11.85
CA LYS A 8 -19.54 22.33 -11.40
C LYS A 8 -19.51 22.47 -9.87
N GLN A 9 -19.97 21.46 -9.14
CA GLN A 9 -19.86 21.45 -7.68
C GLN A 9 -18.40 21.30 -7.24
N PHE A 10 -17.67 20.37 -7.84
CA PHE A 10 -16.24 20.18 -7.56
C PHE A 10 -15.42 21.44 -7.85
N ASP A 11 -15.63 22.09 -8.99
CA ASP A 11 -14.95 23.34 -9.37
C ASP A 11 -15.20 24.46 -8.33
N GLY A 12 -16.36 24.45 -7.65
CA GLY A 12 -16.69 25.43 -6.60
C GLY A 12 -16.04 25.14 -5.25
N TYR A 13 -15.93 23.86 -4.86
CA TYR A 13 -15.40 23.47 -3.55
C TYR A 13 -13.89 23.22 -3.54
N LEU A 14 -13.32 22.72 -4.64
CA LEU A 14 -11.90 22.36 -4.71
C LEU A 14 -10.96 23.53 -4.38
N PRO A 15 -11.20 24.77 -4.84
CA PRO A 15 -10.35 25.91 -4.50
C PRO A 15 -10.45 26.35 -3.02
N LEU A 16 -11.53 25.98 -2.33
CA LEU A 16 -11.74 26.30 -0.91
C LEU A 16 -10.93 25.37 0.01
N LEU A 17 -10.45 24.25 -0.52
CA LEU A 17 -9.61 23.30 0.19
C LEU A 17 -8.15 23.78 0.20
N THR A 18 -7.43 23.49 1.28
CA THR A 18 -5.98 23.65 1.31
C THR A 18 -5.31 22.70 0.31
N THR A 19 -4.09 23.01 -0.12
CA THR A 19 -3.32 22.13 -1.03
C THR A 19 -3.23 20.69 -0.52
N LYS A 20 -3.01 20.50 0.79
CA LYS A 20 -2.96 19.15 1.41
C LYS A 20 -4.27 18.38 1.24
N GLN A 21 -5.40 19.07 1.41
CA GLN A 21 -6.73 18.46 1.26
C GLN A 21 -7.06 18.18 -0.20
N GLN A 22 -6.68 19.07 -1.13
CA GLN A 22 -6.82 18.83 -2.57
C GLN A 22 -6.04 17.58 -3.01
N THR A 23 -4.82 17.41 -2.50
CA THR A 23 -4.01 16.21 -2.76
C THR A 23 -4.67 14.94 -2.22
N LEU A 24 -5.22 14.95 -1.01
CA LEU A 24 -5.94 13.79 -0.45
C LEU A 24 -7.14 13.39 -1.32
N VAL A 25 -7.93 14.36 -1.79
CA VAL A 25 -9.07 14.11 -2.68
C VAL A 25 -8.60 13.51 -4.00
N LEU A 26 -7.49 14.00 -4.56
CA LEU A 26 -6.88 13.46 -5.78
C LEU A 26 -6.43 12.01 -5.60
N GLU A 27 -5.75 11.69 -4.49
CA GLU A 27 -5.32 10.31 -4.20
C GLU A 27 -6.51 9.36 -4.01
N MET A 28 -7.59 9.82 -3.36
CA MET A 28 -8.81 9.04 -3.22
C MET A 28 -9.44 8.72 -4.60
N VAL A 29 -9.51 9.71 -5.50
CA VAL A 29 -10.02 9.50 -6.87
C VAL A 29 -9.12 8.52 -7.64
N LYS A 30 -7.79 8.64 -7.53
CA LYS A 30 -6.85 7.67 -8.13
C LYS A 30 -7.09 6.25 -7.61
N GLY A 31 -7.32 6.10 -6.30
CA GLY A 31 -7.65 4.83 -5.65
C GLY A 31 -8.93 4.20 -6.19
N PHE A 32 -10.00 4.98 -6.37
CA PHE A 32 -11.25 4.47 -6.97
C PHE A 32 -11.10 4.04 -8.42
N LEU A 33 -10.23 4.71 -9.17
CA LEU A 33 -10.04 4.41 -10.58
C LEU A 33 -9.10 3.23 -10.81
N ASN A 34 -8.54 2.62 -9.75
CA ASN A 34 -7.42 1.68 -9.85
C ASN A 34 -6.42 2.15 -10.90
N ILE A 35 -6.12 3.46 -10.91
CA ILE A 35 -5.00 3.97 -11.66
C ILE A 35 -3.82 3.39 -10.90
N ASP A 36 -3.45 2.16 -11.29
CA ASP A 36 -2.29 1.42 -10.83
C ASP A 36 -1.11 2.35 -11.12
N THR A 37 -0.82 3.25 -10.19
CA THR A 37 0.53 3.76 -10.04
C THR A 37 1.29 2.59 -9.48
N ASP A 38 1.64 1.63 -10.35
CA ASP A 38 2.64 0.55 -10.27
C ASP A 38 3.20 0.15 -8.89
N VAL A 39 2.36 0.11 -7.86
CA VAL A 39 2.69 -0.27 -6.49
C VAL A 39 1.77 -1.43 -6.13
N LYS A 40 1.78 -2.47 -6.97
CA LYS A 40 1.62 -3.81 -6.43
C LYS A 40 2.93 -4.08 -5.69
N HIS A 41 2.96 -3.69 -4.42
CA HIS A 41 4.17 -3.71 -3.59
C HIS A 41 4.87 -5.08 -3.64
N ILE A 42 4.10 -6.15 -3.85
CA ILE A 42 4.55 -7.46 -4.33
C ILE A 42 3.43 -8.12 -5.17
N THR A 43 3.80 -8.83 -6.24
CA THR A 43 2.88 -9.69 -6.99
C THR A 43 2.55 -10.95 -6.18
N ARG A 44 1.40 -11.58 -6.45
CA ARG A 44 1.05 -12.89 -5.83
C ARG A 44 2.14 -13.95 -6.03
N LYS A 45 2.85 -13.89 -7.16
CA LYS A 45 3.97 -14.78 -7.46
C LYS A 45 5.15 -14.54 -6.50
N GLN A 46 5.52 -13.28 -6.26
CA GLN A 46 6.57 -12.91 -5.31
C GLN A 46 6.20 -13.32 -3.88
N TYR A 47 4.95 -13.07 -3.47
CA TYR A 47 4.45 -13.51 -2.16
C TYR A 47 4.59 -15.03 -1.97
N ASN A 48 4.12 -15.83 -2.92
CA ASN A 48 4.21 -17.28 -2.82
C ASN A 48 5.67 -17.76 -2.76
N GLN A 49 6.54 -17.15 -3.57
CA GLN A 49 7.97 -17.46 -3.55
C GLN A 49 8.59 -17.17 -2.18
N GLU A 50 8.28 -16.02 -1.56
CA GLU A 50 8.79 -15.65 -0.24
C GLU A 50 8.32 -16.62 0.86
N ILE A 51 7.09 -17.12 0.77
CA ILE A 51 6.54 -18.13 1.69
C ILE A 51 7.26 -19.47 1.52
N ASP A 52 7.40 -19.95 0.28
CA ASP A 52 8.08 -21.21 -0.01
C ASP A 52 9.55 -21.16 0.46
N GLU A 53 10.24 -20.05 0.22
CA GLU A 53 11.60 -19.82 0.72
C GLU A 53 11.69 -19.80 2.25
N ALA A 54 10.70 -19.20 2.93
CA ALA A 54 10.67 -19.18 4.39
C ALA A 54 10.44 -20.56 4.99
N VAL A 55 9.55 -21.36 4.39
CA VAL A 55 9.29 -22.76 4.81
C VAL A 55 10.55 -23.60 4.64
N ASN A 56 11.20 -23.54 3.47
CA ASN A 56 12.43 -24.29 3.20
C ASN A 56 13.54 -23.97 4.22
N ARG A 57 13.73 -22.69 4.59
CA ARG A 57 14.73 -22.32 5.62
C ARG A 57 14.46 -22.97 6.98
N VAL A 58 13.19 -23.04 7.37
CA VAL A 58 12.80 -23.67 8.65
C VAL A 58 12.99 -25.18 8.59
N GLU A 59 12.63 -25.81 7.47
CA GLU A 59 12.83 -27.25 7.24
C GLU A 59 14.32 -27.65 7.22
N ASP A 60 15.18 -26.79 6.66
CA ASP A 60 16.65 -26.95 6.66
C ASP A 60 17.30 -26.71 8.04
N GLY A 61 16.50 -26.43 9.08
CA GLY A 61 16.99 -26.18 10.43
C GLY A 61 17.59 -24.79 10.65
N ASN A 62 17.47 -23.88 9.66
CA ASN A 62 17.94 -22.50 9.75
C ASN A 62 16.88 -21.62 10.40
N PHE A 63 16.61 -21.86 11.69
CA PHE A 63 15.72 -21.03 12.49
C PHE A 63 16.44 -20.50 13.74
N VAL A 64 16.04 -19.32 14.19
CA VAL A 64 16.50 -18.75 15.46
C VAL A 64 15.40 -18.89 16.50
N THR A 65 15.78 -19.15 17.75
CA THR A 65 14.81 -19.15 18.84
C THR A 65 14.36 -17.72 19.13
N HIS A 66 13.17 -17.57 19.71
CA HIS A 66 12.66 -16.26 20.08
C HIS A 66 13.62 -15.51 21.04
N GLU A 67 14.22 -16.24 21.98
CA GLU A 67 15.17 -15.66 22.95
C GLU A 67 16.44 -15.14 22.28
N ASP A 68 16.95 -15.87 21.28
CA ASP A 68 18.16 -15.46 20.56
C ASP A 68 17.89 -14.29 19.61
N ALA A 69 16.72 -14.29 18.95
CA ALA A 69 16.27 -13.15 18.14
C ALA A 69 16.14 -11.86 18.99
N MET A 70 15.60 -11.96 20.21
CA MET A 70 15.48 -10.82 21.12
C MET A 70 16.84 -10.27 21.57
N LYS A 71 17.85 -11.14 21.73
CA LYS A 71 19.23 -10.72 22.05
C LYS A 71 19.87 -9.98 20.88
N GLU A 72 19.69 -10.45 19.64
CA GLU A 72 20.23 -9.80 18.44
C GLU A 72 19.59 -8.43 18.16
N LEU A 73 18.29 -8.29 18.39
CA LEU A 73 17.57 -7.02 18.20
C LEU A 73 17.91 -5.95 19.25
N SER A 74 18.44 -6.36 20.40
CA SER A 74 18.82 -5.47 21.51
C SER A 74 20.27 -4.97 21.45
N LYS A 75 21.03 -5.37 20.42
CA LYS A 75 22.41 -4.96 20.16
C LYS A 75 22.46 -3.69 19.31
#